data_AF-A0A531L846-F1
#
_entry.id   AF-A0A531L846-F1
#
_cell.length_a   1.000
_cell.length_b   1.000
_cell.length_c   1.000
_cell.angle_alpha   90.00
_cell.angle_beta   90.00
_cell.angle_gamma   90.00
#
_symmetry.space_group_name_H-M   'P 1'
#
loop_
_entity.id
_entity.type
_entity.pdbx_description
1 polymer ?
#
loop_
_entity_poly.entity_id
_entity_poly.type
_entity_poly.pdbx_seq_one_letter_code
_entity_poly.pdbx_strand_id
1 'polypeptide(L)'
;MASVAFLGLGVMGYPMAGHLRNKGGHDVIVYNRTKAKAEQWVAQHGGSVADTPAKAADGKDFVFCCVGNDDDLRAVTIGAEGAFQSMKKAAIFIDWNAPSAPIVT
;
A
#
# COMPACT_ATOMS: atom_id res chain seq x y z
N MET A 1 3.00 -3.25 -17.89
CA MET A 1 2.81 -3.79 -16.53
C MET A 1 3.27 -2.71 -15.57
N ALA A 2 2.38 -2.17 -14.74
CA ALA A 2 2.76 -1.12 -13.79
C ALA A 2 3.35 -1.72 -12.51
N SER A 3 4.25 -0.97 -11.86
CA SER A 3 4.78 -1.31 -10.54
C SER A 3 3.93 -0.65 -9.46
N VAL A 4 3.38 -1.45 -8.55
CA VAL A 4 2.32 -1.04 -7.64
C VAL A 4 2.64 -1.43 -6.20
N ALA A 5 2.44 -0.49 -5.28
CA ALA A 5 2.37 -0.75 -3.85
C ALA A 5 0.92 -0.73 -3.36
N PHE A 6 0.57 -1.65 -2.46
CA PHE A 6 -0.71 -1.62 -1.75
C PHE A 6 -0.49 -1.60 -0.24
N LEU A 7 -0.90 -0.50 0.40
CA LEU A 7 -0.74 -0.25 1.83
C LEU A 7 -2.08 -0.48 2.55
N GLY A 8 -2.13 -1.51 3.38
CA GLY A 8 -3.32 -1.88 4.14
C GLY A 8 -4.13 -2.97 3.46
N LEU A 9 -4.18 -4.14 4.10
CA LEU A 9 -4.88 -5.30 3.60
C LEU A 9 -6.12 -5.58 4.46
N GLY A 10 -6.98 -4.57 4.62
CA GLY A 10 -8.25 -4.67 5.33
C GLY A 10 -9.30 -5.51 4.57
N VAL A 11 -10.56 -5.40 4.98
CA VAL A 11 -11.70 -6.06 4.29
C VAL A 11 -11.77 -5.64 2.81
N MET A 12 -11.53 -4.35 2.53
CA MET A 12 -11.52 -3.82 1.17
C MET A 12 -10.14 -4.00 0.50
N GLY A 13 -9.06 -3.63 1.17
CA GLY A 13 -7.72 -3.64 0.59
C GLY A 13 -7.24 -5.02 0.11
N TYR A 14 -7.54 -6.09 0.86
CA TYR A 14 -7.09 -7.45 0.55
C TYR A 14 -7.57 -7.95 -0.83
N PRO A 15 -8.89 -7.95 -1.14
CA PRO A 15 -9.36 -8.35 -2.47
C PRO A 15 -8.98 -7.35 -3.57
N MET A 16 -8.85 -6.06 -3.26
CA MET A 16 -8.44 -5.04 -4.24
C MET A 16 -7.01 -5.26 -4.73
N ALA A 17 -6.06 -5.46 -3.81
CA ALA A 17 -4.69 -5.85 -4.15
C ALA A 17 -4.69 -7.15 -4.98
N GLY A 18 -5.49 -8.13 -4.57
CA GLY A 18 -5.66 -9.40 -5.29
C GLY A 18 -6.14 -9.20 -6.74
N HIS A 19 -7.06 -8.28 -6.99
CA HIS A 19 -7.52 -7.94 -8.33
C HIS A 19 -6.45 -7.24 -9.17
N LEU A 20 -5.70 -6.29 -8.60
CA LEU A 20 -4.60 -5.62 -9.30
C LEU A 20 -3.56 -6.64 -9.78
N ARG A 21 -3.28 -7.66 -8.97
CA ARG A 21 -2.37 -8.75 -9.32
C ARG A 21 -2.98 -9.73 -10.32
N ASN A 22 -4.11 -10.34 -9.99
CA ASN A 22 -4.63 -11.50 -10.72
C ASN A 22 -5.37 -11.11 -12.01
N LYS A 23 -6.08 -9.98 -12.02
CA LYS A 23 -6.87 -9.51 -13.17
C LYS A 23 -6.15 -8.41 -13.94
N GLY A 24 -5.49 -7.49 -13.23
CA GLY A 24 -4.71 -6.41 -13.83
C GLY A 24 -3.32 -6.82 -14.30
N GLY A 25 -2.81 -7.95 -13.82
CA GLY A 25 -1.45 -8.42 -14.12
C GLY A 25 -0.35 -7.55 -13.52
N HIS A 26 -0.63 -6.62 -12.60
CA HIS A 26 0.39 -5.68 -12.14
C HIS A 26 1.47 -6.36 -11.26
N ASP A 27 2.65 -5.74 -11.21
CA ASP A 27 3.65 -6.13 -10.21
C ASP A 27 3.30 -5.48 -8.87
N VAL A 28 2.82 -6.29 -7.92
CA VAL A 28 2.25 -5.81 -6.67
C VAL A 28 3.16 -6.19 -5.51
N ILE A 29 3.60 -5.17 -4.77
CA ILE A 29 4.14 -5.32 -3.43
C ILE A 29 3.10 -4.85 -2.41
N VAL A 30 2.94 -5.60 -1.32
CA VAL A 30 1.97 -5.28 -0.28
C VAL A 30 2.64 -4.95 1.04
N TYR A 31 2.00 -4.08 1.81
CA TYR A 31 2.33 -3.82 3.19
C TYR A 31 1.06 -3.89 4.04
N ASN A 32 1.18 -4.45 5.24
CA ASN A 32 0.14 -4.39 6.25
C ASN A 32 0.78 -4.38 7.63
N ARG A 33 0.24 -3.60 8.58
CA ARG A 33 0.73 -3.52 9.97
C ARG A 33 0.93 -4.90 10.58
N THR A 34 -0.02 -5.81 10.35
CA THR A 34 0.13 -7.22 10.71
C THR A 34 0.77 -7.97 9.54
N LYS A 35 2.08 -8.25 9.66
CA LYS A 35 2.90 -8.88 8.60
C LYS A 35 2.34 -10.22 8.10
N ALA A 36 1.86 -11.07 9.01
CA ALA A 36 1.27 -12.37 8.66
C ALA A 36 0.13 -12.27 7.63
N LYS A 37 -0.63 -11.17 7.64
CA LYS A 37 -1.71 -10.94 6.67
C LYS A 37 -1.19 -10.64 5.27
N ALA A 38 -0.06 -9.94 5.17
CA ALA A 38 0.60 -9.66 3.91
C ALA A 38 1.29 -10.91 3.35
N GLU A 39 1.91 -11.73 4.20
CA GLU A 39 2.47 -13.02 3.81
C GLU A 39 1.40 -13.98 3.30
N GLN A 40 0.24 -14.05 3.98
CA GLN A 40 -0.90 -14.82 3.51
C GLN A 40 -1.39 -14.34 2.13
N TRP A 41 -1.47 -13.01 1.93
CA TRP A 41 -1.85 -12.44 0.64
C TRP A 41 -0.87 -12.86 -0.47
N VAL A 42 0.44 -12.79 -0.22
CA VAL A 42 1.48 -13.22 -1.16
C VAL A 42 1.36 -14.70 -1.47
N ALA A 43 1.11 -15.55 -0.47
CA ALA A 43 0.91 -16.99 -0.67
C ALA A 43 -0.30 -17.30 -1.55
N GLN A 44 -1.34 -16.46 -1.51
CA GLN A 44 -2.58 -16.65 -2.27
C GLN A 44 -2.53 -16.10 -3.70
N HIS A 45 -1.92 -14.93 -3.90
CA HIS A 45 -1.99 -14.18 -5.17
C HIS A 45 -0.66 -14.09 -5.93
N GLY A 46 0.45 -14.40 -5.25
CA GLY A 46 1.79 -14.10 -5.74
C GLY A 46 2.09 -12.59 -5.70
N GLY A 47 3.37 -12.23 -5.57
CA GLY A 47 3.81 -10.85 -5.39
C GLY A 47 4.92 -10.78 -4.36
N SER A 48 5.06 -9.63 -3.71
CA SER A 48 6.06 -9.43 -2.66
C SER A 48 5.46 -8.70 -1.46
N VAL A 49 6.13 -8.80 -0.32
CA VAL A 49 5.79 -8.07 0.91
C VAL A 49 6.96 -7.15 1.28
N ALA A 50 6.63 -5.94 1.73
CA ALA A 50 7.59 -5.03 2.33
C ALA A 50 7.41 -4.96 3.85
N ASP A 51 8.49 -4.73 4.58
CA ASP A 51 8.45 -4.55 6.04
C ASP A 51 7.90 -3.18 6.44
N THR A 52 7.98 -2.18 5.56
CA THR A 52 7.57 -0.80 5.84
C THR A 52 6.85 -0.17 4.65
N PRO A 53 5.98 0.83 4.87
CA PRO A 53 5.34 1.59 3.79
C PRO A 53 6.35 2.24 2.84
N ALA A 54 7.45 2.80 3.37
CA ALA A 54 8.55 3.35 2.58
C ALA A 54 9.16 2.29 1.66
N LYS A 55 9.49 1.10 2.18
CA LYS A 55 10.03 0.01 1.34
C LYS A 55 9.03 -0.47 0.29
N ALA A 56 7.72 -0.45 0.59
CA ALA A 56 6.69 -0.79 -0.38
C ALA A 56 6.62 0.22 -1.53
N ALA A 57 6.68 1.52 -1.21
CA ALA A 57 6.50 2.60 -2.16
C ALA A 57 7.75 2.91 -3.02
N ASP A 58 8.93 2.45 -2.60
CA ASP A 58 10.19 2.72 -3.28
C ASP A 58 10.17 2.25 -4.75
N GLY A 59 10.47 3.19 -5.65
CA GLY A 59 10.49 2.98 -7.10
C GLY A 59 9.13 2.73 -7.78
N LYS A 60 8.00 2.69 -7.05
CA LYS A 60 6.68 2.33 -7.60
C LYS A 60 6.00 3.47 -8.35
N ASP A 61 5.24 3.11 -9.39
CA ASP A 61 4.46 4.07 -10.18
C ASP A 61 3.18 4.50 -9.45
N PHE A 62 2.52 3.55 -8.80
CA PHE A 62 1.27 3.76 -8.09
C PHE A 62 1.35 3.20 -6.67
N VAL A 63 0.89 3.98 -5.70
CA VAL A 63 0.82 3.59 -4.30
C VAL A 63 -0.63 3.71 -3.85
N PHE A 64 -1.27 2.58 -3.60
CA PHE A 64 -2.64 2.52 -3.10
C PHE A 64 -2.65 2.43 -1.58
N CYS A 65 -3.59 3.11 -0.94
CA CYS A 65 -3.78 3.07 0.51
C CYS A 65 -5.24 2.77 0.89
N CYS A 66 -5.43 1.81 1.79
CA CYS A 66 -6.71 1.47 2.39
C CYS A 66 -6.50 0.92 3.81
N VAL A 67 -6.51 1.82 4.80
CA VAL A 67 -6.27 1.59 6.23
C VAL A 67 -7.48 2.02 7.07
N GLY A 68 -7.45 1.75 8.38
CA GLY A 68 -8.66 1.78 9.21
C GLY A 68 -9.04 3.14 9.79
N ASN A 69 -8.09 4.07 9.94
CA ASN A 69 -8.31 5.36 10.60
C ASN A 69 -7.22 6.39 10.20
N ASP A 70 -7.40 7.62 10.67
CA ASP A 70 -6.49 8.75 10.36
C ASP A 70 -5.08 8.56 10.90
N ASP A 71 -4.89 7.90 12.05
CA ASP A 71 -3.56 7.67 12.64
C ASP A 71 -2.79 6.62 11.86
N ASP A 72 -3.46 5.55 11.43
CA ASP A 72 -2.91 4.56 10.52
C ASP A 72 -2.52 5.23 9.19
N LEU A 73 -3.37 6.13 8.68
CA LEU A 73 -3.11 6.87 7.45
C LEU A 73 -1.87 7.78 7.58
N ARG A 74 -1.75 8.54 8.67
CA ARG A 74 -0.55 9.35 8.95
C ARG A 74 0.69 8.48 9.09
N ALA A 75 0.60 7.36 9.80
CA ALA A 75 1.72 6.44 9.99
C ALA A 75 2.22 5.86 8.66
N VAL A 76 1.32 5.48 7.75
CA VAL A 76 1.71 4.90 6.46
C VAL A 76 2.08 5.91 5.39
N THR A 77 1.80 7.21 5.60
CA THR A 77 2.12 8.28 4.63
C THR A 77 3.31 9.12 5.07
N ILE A 78 3.11 9.96 6.09
CA ILE A 78 4.07 10.97 6.57
C ILE A 78 4.90 10.50 7.78
N GLY A 79 4.60 9.32 8.34
CA GLY A 79 5.39 8.73 9.41
C GLY A 79 6.86 8.53 9.02
N ALA A 80 7.70 8.23 10.03
CA ALA A 80 9.15 8.07 9.84
C ALA A 80 9.52 6.98 8.81
N GLU A 81 8.70 5.94 8.69
CA GLU A 81 8.82 4.90 7.66
C GLU A 81 7.65 4.91 6.67
N GLY A 82 6.96 6.04 6.56
CA GLY A 82 5.82 6.26 5.68
C GLY A 82 6.18 6.26 4.20
N ALA A 83 5.19 6.02 3.34
CA ALA A 83 5.38 5.90 1.90
C ALA A 83 6.01 7.16 1.27
N PHE A 84 5.69 8.34 1.78
CA PHE A 84 6.18 9.60 1.21
C PHE A 84 7.68 9.82 1.40
N GLN A 85 8.33 9.02 2.25
CA GLN A 85 9.79 9.08 2.45
C GLN A 85 10.60 8.53 1.27
N SER A 86 10.00 7.68 0.44
CA SER A 86 10.69 6.94 -0.65
C SER A 86 9.95 6.96 -1.98
N MET A 87 8.73 7.50 -2.04
CA MET A 87 8.00 7.65 -3.28
C MET A 87 8.83 8.44 -4.31
N LYS A 88 8.98 7.86 -5.51
CA LYS A 88 9.65 8.57 -6.60
C LYS A 88 8.82 9.76 -7.06
N LYS A 89 9.50 10.75 -7.65
CA LYS A 89 8.83 11.86 -8.33
C LYS A 89 7.86 11.34 -9.39
N ALA A 90 6.71 12.00 -9.52
CA ALA A 90 5.62 11.64 -10.42
C ALA A 90 4.92 10.30 -10.14
N ALA A 91 5.23 9.62 -9.03
CA ALA A 91 4.38 8.53 -8.55
C ALA A 91 3.02 9.09 -8.09
N ILE A 92 1.97 8.29 -8.28
CA ILE A 92 0.60 8.66 -7.89
C ILE A 92 0.25 7.93 -6.61
N PHE A 93 -0.12 8.68 -5.58
CA PHE A 93 -0.73 8.14 -4.37
C PHE A 93 -2.25 8.14 -4.51
N ILE A 94 -2.87 6.98 -4.31
CA ILE A 94 -4.32 6.80 -4.37
C ILE A 94 -4.80 6.39 -2.97
N ASP A 95 -5.57 7.27 -2.36
CA ASP A 95 -6.15 7.06 -1.04
C ASP A 95 -7.64 6.71 -1.15
N TRP A 96 -8.04 5.58 -0.57
CA TRP A 96 -9.44 5.15 -0.46
C TRP A 96 -9.96 5.14 0.97
N ASN A 97 -9.24 5.79 1.88
CA ASN A 97 -9.74 6.01 3.22
C ASN A 97 -10.86 7.05 3.21
N ALA A 98 -11.71 7.02 4.22
CA ALA A 98 -12.63 8.11 4.52
C ALA A 98 -12.03 8.92 5.69
N PRO A 99 -10.99 9.75 5.45
CA PRO A 99 -10.31 10.45 6.52
C PRO A 99 -11.22 11.50 7.16
N SER A 100 -11.09 11.69 8.48
CA SER A 100 -11.81 12.75 9.20
C SER A 100 -11.09 14.10 9.16
N ALA A 101 -9.80 14.11 8.78
CA ALA A 101 -8.97 15.30 8.69
C ALA A 101 -8.00 15.25 7.47
N PRO A 102 -7.60 16.40 6.91
CA PRO A 102 -6.67 16.45 5.79
C PRO A 102 -5.27 15.93 6.18
N ILE A 103 -4.64 15.20 5.26
CA ILE A 103 -3.19 14.93 5.32
C ILE A 103 -2.49 16.16 4.77
N VAL A 104 -1.69 16.82 5.61
CA VAL A 104 -0.81 17.94 5.20
C VAL A 104 0.62 17.43 5.10
N THR A 105 1.23 17.65 3.94
CA THR A 105 2.65 17.42 3.65
C THR A 105 3.44 18.70 3.81
#